data_AF-A0A257B0Q5-F1
#
_entry.id   AF-A0A257B0Q5-F1
#
_cell.length_a   1.000
_cell.length_b   1.000
_cell.length_c   1.000
_cell.angle_alpha   90.00
_cell.angle_beta   90.00
_cell.angle_gamma   90.00
#
_symmetry.space_group_name_H-M   'P 1'
#
loop_
_entity.id
_entity.type
_entity.pdbx_description
1 polymer ?
#
loop_
_entity_poly.entity_id
_entity_poly.type
_entity_poly.pdbx_seq_one_letter_code
_entity_poly.pdbx_strand_id
1 'polypeptide(L)'
;MSTVPVIESAAACRFGGEHAQVIEQLYKLIERLWKEHRTSPTRAGDELVYAFGNLDCVVVVNQDVLGALVEVKTKLGNVDCQANEQGDITATLNADPKEGGREDGDVATILNFTVRALDDYYYKRRVA
;
A
#
# COMPACT_ATOMS: atom_id res chain seq x y z
N MET A 1 -27.91 -0.95 0.63
CA MET A 1 -26.47 -1.30 0.61
C MET A 1 -25.76 -0.15 -0.09
N SER A 2 -24.95 0.62 0.65
CA SER A 2 -24.16 1.69 0.03
C SER A 2 -23.01 1.03 -0.70
N THR A 3 -22.99 1.12 -2.03
CA THR A 3 -21.83 0.73 -2.83
C THR A 3 -20.72 1.71 -2.50
N VAL A 4 -19.71 1.27 -1.74
CA VAL A 4 -18.47 2.03 -1.58
C VAL A 4 -17.91 2.20 -3.00
N PRO A 5 -17.68 3.44 -3.47
CA PRO A 5 -17.16 3.66 -4.81
C PRO A 5 -15.77 3.04 -4.90
N VAL A 6 -15.53 2.23 -5.92
CA VAL A 6 -14.19 1.73 -6.24
C VAL A 6 -13.32 2.93 -6.57
N ILE A 7 -12.31 3.19 -5.75
CA ILE A 7 -11.35 4.27 -6.01
C ILE A 7 -10.23 3.69 -6.87
N GLU A 8 -10.32 3.89 -8.18
CA GLU A 8 -9.36 3.35 -9.14
C GLU A 8 -8.17 4.28 -9.41
N SER A 9 -8.17 5.50 -8.84
CA SER A 9 -7.11 6.49 -9.04
C SER A 9 -6.71 7.22 -7.77
N ALA A 10 -5.40 7.36 -7.55
CA ALA A 10 -4.84 8.10 -6.44
C ALA A 10 -5.24 9.58 -6.46
N ALA A 11 -5.54 10.14 -7.65
CA ALA A 11 -6.00 11.52 -7.79
C ALA A 11 -7.38 11.77 -7.18
N ALA A 12 -8.17 10.72 -6.94
CA ALA A 12 -9.48 10.80 -6.30
C ALA A 12 -9.41 10.65 -4.77
N CYS A 13 -8.23 10.28 -4.23
CA CYS A 13 -8.00 10.17 -2.80
C CYS A 13 -7.72 11.53 -2.17
N ARG A 14 -8.09 11.68 -0.90
CA ARG A 14 -7.61 12.76 -0.04
C ARG A 14 -6.56 12.20 0.89
N PHE A 15 -5.38 12.82 0.97
CA PHE A 15 -4.28 12.35 1.83
C PHE A 15 -4.12 13.30 3.01
N GLY A 16 -4.14 12.74 4.22
CA GLY A 16 -4.13 13.51 5.47
C GLY A 16 -2.95 13.18 6.37
N GLY A 17 -2.78 14.01 7.41
CA GLY A 17 -1.75 13.84 8.43
C GLY A 17 -0.35 14.25 7.99
N GLU A 18 0.64 13.98 8.85
CA GLU A 18 2.04 14.36 8.65
C GLU A 18 2.69 13.68 7.43
N HIS A 19 2.15 12.53 7.00
CA HIS A 19 2.75 11.70 5.96
C HIS A 19 2.03 11.77 4.62
N ALA A 20 1.11 12.73 4.42
CA ALA A 20 0.25 12.83 3.23
C ALA A 20 1.02 12.69 1.90
N GLN A 21 2.18 13.35 1.78
CA GLN A 21 2.98 13.33 0.54
C GLN A 21 3.54 11.94 0.20
N VAL A 22 4.03 11.20 1.19
CA VAL A 22 4.59 9.85 0.95
C VAL A 22 3.47 8.82 0.75
N ILE A 23 2.32 9.00 1.38
CA ILE A 23 1.12 8.19 1.13
C ILE A 23 0.66 8.38 -0.32
N GLU A 24 0.60 9.63 -0.81
CA GLU A 24 0.26 9.91 -2.21
C GLU A 24 1.22 9.21 -3.19
N GLN A 25 2.52 9.22 -2.91
CA GLN A 25 3.52 8.53 -3.74
C GLN A 25 3.31 7.02 -3.76
N LEU A 26 3.03 6.42 -2.59
CA LEU A 26 2.66 5.00 -2.51
C LEU A 26 1.41 4.71 -3.33
N TYR A 27 0.36 5.51 -3.21
CA TYR A 27 -0.91 5.27 -3.90
C TYR A 27 -0.77 5.41 -5.42
N LYS A 28 0.01 6.37 -5.91
CA LYS A 28 0.36 6.47 -7.35
C LYS A 28 1.12 5.25 -7.84
N LEU A 29 2.03 4.71 -7.03
CA LEU A 29 2.74 3.48 -7.36
C LEU A 29 1.79 2.28 -7.40
N ILE A 30 0.93 2.11 -6.39
CA ILE A 30 -0.08 1.04 -6.34
C ILE A 30 -1.01 1.11 -7.55
N GLU A 31 -1.52 2.30 -7.89
CA GLU A 31 -2.35 2.50 -9.08
C GLU A 31 -1.66 2.00 -10.36
N ARG A 32 -0.37 2.33 -10.52
CA ARG A 32 0.42 1.88 -11.67
C ARG A 32 0.63 0.37 -11.66
N LEU A 33 1.04 -0.19 -10.51
CA LEU A 33 1.22 -1.63 -10.33
C LEU A 33 -0.07 -2.41 -10.59
N TRP A 34 -1.21 -1.89 -10.13
CA TRP A 34 -2.51 -2.47 -10.36
C TRP A 34 -2.85 -2.55 -11.86
N LYS A 35 -2.65 -1.45 -12.59
CA LYS A 35 -2.92 -1.39 -14.03
C LYS A 35 -2.01 -2.30 -14.84
N GLU A 36 -0.74 -2.40 -14.46
CA GLU A 36 0.30 -3.08 -15.25
C GLU A 36 0.55 -4.54 -14.85
N HIS A 37 0.26 -4.91 -13.59
CA HIS A 37 0.72 -6.17 -12.99
C HIS A 37 -0.34 -6.94 -12.19
N ARG A 38 -1.63 -6.60 -12.28
CA ARG A 38 -2.70 -7.42 -11.66
C ARG A 38 -2.82 -8.78 -12.37
N THR A 39 -2.22 -9.83 -11.84
CA THR A 39 -2.26 -11.15 -12.52
C THR A 39 -2.73 -12.30 -11.65
N SER A 40 -2.63 -12.21 -10.33
CA SER A 40 -2.90 -13.35 -9.43
C SER A 40 -3.43 -12.91 -8.07
N PRO A 41 -4.75 -12.72 -7.91
CA PRO A 41 -5.34 -12.52 -6.60
C PRO A 41 -5.37 -13.80 -5.77
N THR A 42 -5.25 -13.65 -4.46
CA THR A 42 -5.54 -14.68 -3.46
C THR A 42 -6.93 -14.42 -2.88
N ARG A 43 -7.74 -15.47 -2.70
CA ARG A 43 -9.01 -15.35 -1.97
C ARG A 43 -8.77 -15.36 -0.46
N ALA A 44 -9.32 -14.37 0.23
CA ALA A 44 -9.37 -14.29 1.69
C ALA A 44 -10.84 -14.19 2.12
N GLY A 45 -11.46 -15.34 2.39
CA GLY A 45 -12.92 -15.42 2.55
C GLY A 45 -13.64 -15.01 1.26
N ASP A 46 -14.50 -14.00 1.35
CA ASP A 46 -15.23 -13.45 0.21
C ASP A 46 -14.47 -12.32 -0.52
N GLU A 47 -13.30 -11.93 -0.02
CA GLU A 47 -12.48 -10.87 -0.61
C GLU A 47 -11.40 -11.42 -1.55
N LEU A 48 -11.06 -10.62 -2.57
CA LEU A 48 -9.88 -10.84 -3.40
C LEU A 48 -8.78 -9.88 -2.96
N VAL A 49 -7.61 -10.45 -2.66
CA VAL A 49 -6.45 -9.73 -2.18
C VAL A 49 -5.32 -9.86 -3.20
N TYR A 50 -4.60 -8.77 -3.42
CA TYR A 50 -3.48 -8.66 -4.34
C TYR A 50 -2.25 -8.22 -3.54
N ALA A 51 -1.11 -8.80 -3.88
CA ALA A 51 0.16 -8.48 -3.25
C ALA A 51 1.17 -8.05 -4.31
N PHE A 52 1.80 -6.90 -4.11
CA PHE A 52 2.92 -6.42 -4.91
C PHE A 52 4.16 -6.39 -4.02
N GLY A 53 5.23 -7.08 -4.41
CA GLY A 53 6.31 -7.29 -3.47
C GLY A 53 7.60 -7.79 -4.08
N ASN A 54 8.65 -7.69 -3.27
CA ASN A 54 9.96 -8.31 -3.48
C ASN A 54 10.39 -8.99 -2.17
N LEU A 55 11.67 -9.34 -2.04
CA LEU A 55 12.20 -10.01 -0.84
C LEU A 55 12.20 -9.14 0.43
N ASP A 56 12.18 -7.81 0.30
CA ASP A 56 12.30 -6.88 1.42
C ASP A 56 10.99 -6.19 1.81
N CYS A 57 10.01 -6.13 0.90
CA CYS A 57 8.73 -5.47 1.11
C CYS A 57 7.59 -6.10 0.33
N VAL A 58 6.39 -6.04 0.90
CA VAL A 58 5.13 -6.45 0.29
C VAL A 58 4.08 -5.40 0.59
N VAL A 59 3.33 -4.99 -0.43
CA VAL A 59 2.13 -4.16 -0.31
C VAL A 59 0.92 -5.01 -0.65
N VAL A 60 -0.04 -5.05 0.26
CA VAL A 60 -1.27 -5.84 0.17
C VAL A 60 -2.45 -4.90 0.00
N VAL A 61 -3.28 -5.15 -1.00
CA VAL A 61 -4.50 -4.41 -1.30
C VAL A 61 -5.64 -5.36 -1.62
N ASN A 62 -6.89 -4.98 -1.39
CA ASN A 62 -8.04 -5.77 -1.81
C ASN A 62 -8.54 -5.35 -3.21
N GLN A 63 -9.68 -5.89 -3.65
CA GLN A 63 -10.30 -5.57 -4.93
C GLN A 63 -10.80 -4.13 -5.08
N ASP A 64 -10.98 -3.41 -3.97
CA ASP A 64 -11.35 -1.99 -3.96
C ASP A 64 -10.12 -1.08 -4.12
N VAL A 65 -8.92 -1.69 -4.20
CA VAL A 65 -7.61 -1.11 -4.54
C VAL A 65 -7.20 0.03 -3.61
N LEU A 66 -7.63 1.26 -3.91
CA LEU A 66 -7.29 2.47 -3.16
C LEU A 66 -8.43 2.92 -2.23
N GLY A 67 -9.60 2.27 -2.31
CA GLY A 67 -10.77 2.55 -1.50
C GLY A 67 -10.83 1.79 -0.17
N ALA A 68 -9.85 0.92 0.08
CA ALA A 68 -9.81 0.05 1.25
C ALA A 68 -8.44 0.14 1.95
N LEU A 69 -8.27 -0.69 2.99
CA LEU A 69 -7.01 -0.85 3.69
C LEU A 69 -5.90 -1.27 2.72
N VAL A 70 -4.78 -0.55 2.81
CA VAL A 70 -3.51 -0.90 2.17
C VAL A 70 -2.53 -1.25 3.27
N GLU A 71 -2.09 -2.50 3.33
CA GLU A 71 -1.07 -2.95 4.29
C GLU A 71 0.31 -2.94 3.62
N VAL A 72 1.30 -2.38 4.31
CA VAL A 72 2.69 -2.33 3.87
C VAL A 72 3.54 -3.10 4.85
N LYS A 73 4.10 -4.22 4.41
CA LYS A 73 4.91 -5.12 5.23
C LYS A 73 6.36 -5.07 4.80
N THR A 74 7.25 -4.72 5.72
CA THR A 74 8.68 -4.56 5.42
C THR A 74 9.56 -5.09 6.54
N LYS A 75 10.85 -5.25 6.24
CA LYS A 75 11.85 -5.55 7.28
C LYS A 75 12.01 -4.45 8.36
N LEU A 76 11.57 -3.21 8.07
CA LEU A 76 11.67 -2.04 8.94
C LEU A 76 10.41 -1.81 9.79
N GLY A 77 9.41 -2.68 9.65
CA GLY A 77 8.12 -2.55 10.31
C GLY A 77 6.96 -2.57 9.30
N ASN A 78 5.76 -2.52 9.86
CA ASN A 78 4.51 -2.62 9.11
C ASN A 78 3.73 -1.31 9.24
N VAL A 79 3.09 -0.88 8.14
CA VAL A 79 2.27 0.34 8.09
C VAL A 79 0.95 0.03 7.43
N ASP A 80 -0.12 0.48 8.07
CA ASP A 80 -1.48 0.40 7.54
C ASP A 80 -1.91 1.79 7.04
N CYS A 81 -2.36 1.85 5.79
CA CYS A 81 -2.93 3.05 5.19
C CYS A 81 -4.43 2.86 4.99
N GLN A 82 -5.25 3.70 5.62
CA GLN A 82 -6.70 3.63 5.53
C GLN A 82 -7.35 5.02 5.66
N ALA A 83 -8.56 5.16 5.14
CA ALA A 83 -9.36 6.36 5.30
C ALA A 83 -9.82 6.52 6.76
N ASN A 84 -9.68 7.73 7.31
CA ASN A 84 -10.27 8.10 8.59
C ASN A 84 -11.75 8.48 8.44
N GLU A 85 -12.40 8.91 9.54
CA GLU A 85 -13.81 9.31 9.55
C GLU A 85 -14.11 10.51 8.63
N GLN A 86 -13.09 11.32 8.30
CA GLN A 86 -13.19 12.48 7.41
C GLN A 86 -12.95 12.10 5.93
N GLY A 87 -12.64 10.83 5.66
CA GLY A 87 -12.31 10.32 4.33
C GLY A 87 -10.89 10.62 3.87
N ASP A 88 -10.02 11.14 4.75
CA ASP A 88 -8.61 11.33 4.46
C ASP A 88 -7.84 10.04 4.74
N ILE A 89 -7.04 9.60 3.77
CA ILE A 89 -6.15 8.46 3.90
C ILE A 89 -4.98 8.85 4.79
N THR A 90 -4.81 8.10 5.87
CA THR A 90 -3.75 8.27 6.86
C THR A 90 -2.97 6.97 7.02
N ALA A 91 -1.72 7.08 7.48
CA ALA A 91 -0.84 5.93 7.70
C ALA A 91 -0.48 5.80 9.19
N THR A 92 -0.55 4.58 9.71
CA THR A 92 -0.22 4.25 11.10
C THR A 92 0.71 3.05 11.17
N LEU A 93 1.64 3.04 12.11
CA LEU A 93 2.43 1.84 12.40
C LEU A 93 1.51 0.72 12.87
N ASN A 94 1.66 -0.45 12.28
CA ASN A 94 1.05 -1.67 12.75
C ASN A 94 2.04 -2.37 13.68
N ALA A 95 1.70 -2.37 14.97
CA ALA A 95 2.51 -2.94 16.05
C ALA A 95 2.03 -4.35 16.46
N ASP A 96 1.31 -5.09 15.58
CA ASP A 96 0.95 -6.46 15.90
C ASP A 96 2.22 -7.32 16.01
N PRO A 97 2.54 -7.83 17.22
CA PRO A 97 3.76 -8.59 17.44
C PRO A 97 3.81 -9.90 16.66
N LYS A 98 2.69 -10.35 16.08
CA LYS A 98 2.60 -11.56 15.25
C LYS A 98 2.98 -11.32 13.79
N GLU A 99 2.92 -10.07 13.32
CA GLU A 99 3.15 -9.77 11.90
C GLU A 99 4.64 -9.67 11.53
N GLY A 100 5.53 -9.62 12.53
CA GLY A 100 6.98 -9.66 12.32
C GLY A 100 7.53 -8.41 11.62
N GLY A 101 8.78 -8.07 11.92
CA GLY A 101 9.45 -6.87 11.44
C GLY A 101 10.37 -6.31 12.54
N ARG A 102 11.45 -5.62 12.17
CA ARG A 102 12.18 -4.82 13.15
C ARG A 102 11.42 -3.51 13.31
N GLU A 103 11.04 -3.11 14.52
CA GLU A 103 10.35 -1.84 14.79
C GLU A 103 11.32 -0.64 14.76
N ASP A 104 12.22 -0.61 13.78
CA ASP A 104 13.29 0.38 13.70
C ASP A 104 12.93 1.59 12.81
N GLY A 105 11.85 1.48 12.00
CA GLY A 105 11.42 2.51 11.07
C GLY A 105 10.17 3.27 11.54
N ASP A 106 10.16 4.58 11.36
CA ASP A 106 8.93 5.36 11.41
C ASP A 106 8.11 5.18 10.11
N VAL A 107 6.85 5.66 10.13
CA VAL A 107 5.93 5.56 8.98
C VAL A 107 6.56 6.12 7.70
N ALA A 108 7.16 7.31 7.77
CA ALA A 108 7.75 7.95 6.60
C ALA A 108 8.90 7.10 6.02
N THR A 109 9.75 6.54 6.86
CA THR A 109 10.89 5.70 6.48
C THR A 109 10.41 4.42 5.81
N ILE A 110 9.42 3.74 6.40
CA ILE A 110 8.85 2.50 5.86
C ILE A 110 8.21 2.75 4.48
N LEU A 111 7.40 3.81 4.36
CA LEU A 111 6.71 4.12 3.11
C LEU A 111 7.69 4.55 2.00
N ASN A 112 8.68 5.40 2.30
CA ASN A 112 9.71 5.79 1.33
C ASN A 112 10.54 4.59 0.87
N PHE A 113 10.92 3.71 1.80
CA PHE A 113 11.62 2.47 1.47
C PHE A 113 10.80 1.62 0.51
N THR A 114 9.51 1.43 0.80
CA THR A 114 8.59 0.63 -0.01
C THR A 114 8.43 1.18 -1.41
N VAL A 115 8.15 2.48 -1.55
CA VAL A 115 8.00 3.15 -2.85
C VAL A 115 9.24 2.92 -3.72
N ARG A 116 10.43 3.18 -3.15
CA ARG A 116 11.69 3.00 -3.87
C ARG A 116 11.93 1.53 -4.24
N ALA A 117 11.77 0.61 -3.30
CA ALA A 117 12.11 -0.80 -3.50
C ALA A 117 11.22 -1.46 -4.56
N LEU A 118 9.93 -1.13 -4.58
CA LEU A 118 9.00 -1.63 -5.59
C LEU A 118 9.17 -0.93 -6.95
N ASP A 119 9.41 0.39 -6.97
CA ASP A 119 9.72 1.09 -8.22
C ASP A 119 10.97 0.51 -8.90
N ASP A 120 12.03 0.28 -8.11
CA ASP A 120 13.28 -0.34 -8.57
C ASP A 120 13.05 -1.77 -9.12
N TYR A 121 12.23 -2.57 -8.42
CA TYR A 121 11.96 -3.96 -8.79
C TYR A 121 11.14 -4.09 -10.09
N TYR A 122 10.05 -3.33 -10.22
CA TYR A 122 9.13 -3.46 -11.37
C TYR A 122 9.59 -2.65 -12.60
N TYR A 123 10.30 -1.53 -12.42
CA TYR A 123 10.53 -0.59 -13.53
C TYR A 123 12.00 -0.32 -13.84
N LYS A 124 12.93 -0.30 -12.86
CA LYS A 124 14.34 0.03 -13.16
C LYS A 124 15.17 -1.12 -13.73
N ARG A 125 14.77 -2.38 -13.52
CA ARG A 125 15.48 -3.55 -14.10
C ARG A 125 15.12 -3.86 -15.57
N ARG A 126 14.32 -3.02 -16.23
CA ARG A 126 13.93 -3.20 -17.65
C ARG A 126 14.94 -2.66 -18.68
N VAL A 127 16.19 -2.40 -18.29
CA VAL A 127 17.29 -2.19 -19.23
C VAL A 127 18.17 -3.44 -19.23
N ALA A 128 17.83 -4.40 -20.09
CA ALA A 128 18.71 -5.46 -20.55
C ALA A 128 18.63 -5.49 -22.08
#